data_AF-A0A524ERV2-F1
#
_entry.id   AF-A0A524ERV2-F1
#
_cell.length_a   1.000
_cell.length_b   1.000
_cell.length_c   1.000
_cell.angle_alpha   90.00
_cell.angle_beta   90.00
_cell.angle_gamma   90.00
#
_symmetry.space_group_name_H-M   'P 1'
#
loop_
_entity.id
_entity.type
_entity.pdbx_description
1 polymer ?
#
loop_
_entity_poly.entity_id
_entity_poly.type
_entity_poly.pdbx_seq_one_letter_code
_entity_poly.pdbx_strand_id
1 'polypeptide(L)' 'MDKQIAKLSKLCEHWANHNESHKENFVKWRNIAKEKGLNTIAEKLDKAIELMDESSKYLLAIHEELK' A
#
# COMPACT_ATOMS: atom_id res chain seq x y z
N MET A 1 11.62 -25.83 3.49
CA MET A 1 10.94 -24.85 2.63
C MET A 1 11.84 -24.51 1.47
N ASP A 2 11.31 -24.46 0.26
CA ASP A 2 12.06 -23.99 -0.91
C ASP A 2 12.60 -22.56 -0.67
N LYS A 3 13.88 -22.32 -0.97
CA LYS A 3 14.57 -21.05 -0.67
C LYS A 3 13.97 -19.88 -1.45
N GLN A 4 13.47 -20.12 -2.66
CA GLN A 4 12.82 -19.10 -3.49
C GLN A 4 11.44 -18.77 -2.92
N ILE A 5 10.68 -19.78 -2.48
CA ILE A 5 9.37 -19.57 -1.84
C ILE A 5 9.49 -18.80 -0.52
N ALA A 6 10.47 -19.15 0.32
CA ALA A 6 10.72 -18.41 1.56
C ALA A 6 11.14 -16.94 1.30
N LYS A 7 11.88 -16.70 0.21
CA LYS A 7 12.23 -15.33 -0.22
C LYS A 7 11.01 -14.57 -0.73
N LEU A 8 10.14 -15.21 -1.52
CA LEU A 8 8.90 -14.61 -2.02
C LEU A 8 7.99 -14.18 -0.86
N SER A 9 7.75 -15.06 0.12
CA SER A 9 6.95 -14.75 1.31
C SER A 9 7.46 -13.48 2.03
N LYS A 10 8.78 -13.37 2.26
CA LYS A 10 9.38 -12.19 2.89
C LYS A 10 9.29 -10.91 2.04
N LEU A 11 9.35 -11.04 0.72
CA LEU A 11 9.21 -9.90 -0.18
C LEU A 11 7.79 -9.34 -0.15
N CYS A 12 6.77 -10.21 -0.10
CA CYS A 12 5.37 -9.79 0.01
C CYS A 12 5.12 -8.99 1.29
N GLU A 13 5.59 -9.47 2.44
CA GLU A 13 5.54 -8.72 3.71
C GLU A 13 6.26 -7.36 3.59
N HIS A 14 7.47 -7.35 3.03
CA HIS A 14 8.26 -6.12 2.87
C HIS A 14 7.54 -5.08 2.00
N TRP A 15 6.96 -5.49 0.87
CA TRP A 15 6.22 -4.58 -0.01
C TRP A 15 4.93 -4.07 0.61
N ALA A 16 4.19 -4.90 1.36
CA ALA A 16 3.01 -4.45 2.11
C ALA A 16 3.39 -3.38 3.14
N ASN A 17 4.48 -3.60 3.89
CA ASN A 17 4.99 -2.62 4.85
C ASN A 17 5.47 -1.33 4.17
N HIS A 18 6.05 -1.43 2.97
CA HIS A 18 6.49 -0.25 2.22
C HIS A 18 5.31 0.58 1.68
N ASN A 19 4.23 -0.09 1.26
CA ASN A 19 2.99 0.58 0.86
C ASN A 19 2.42 1.43 2.00
N GLU A 20 2.45 0.95 3.25
CA GLU A 20 1.99 1.72 4.40
C GLU A 20 2.75 3.05 4.55
N SER A 21 4.08 3.03 4.42
CA SER A 21 4.91 4.25 4.47
C SER A 21 4.60 5.22 3.33
N HIS A 22 4.37 4.72 2.11
CA HIS A 22 3.96 5.57 0.99
C HIS A 22 2.56 6.17 1.19
N LYS A 23 1.64 5.41 1.78
CA LYS A 23 0.27 5.83 2.08
C LYS A 23 0.25 7.05 3.00
N GLU A 24 1.09 7.07 4.03
CA GLU A 24 1.21 8.23 4.94
C GLU A 24 1.53 9.53 4.17
N ASN A 25 2.47 9.46 3.21
CA ASN A 25 2.81 10.61 2.39
C ASN A 25 1.65 11.02 1.47
N PHE A 26 0.92 10.05 0.90
CA PHE A 26 -0.24 10.35 0.06
C PHE A 26 -1.37 10.99 0.86
N VAL A 27 -1.63 10.52 2.09
CA VAL A 27 -2.61 11.11 3.01
C VAL A 27 -2.26 12.57 3.30
N LYS A 28 -0.99 12.87 3.59
CA LYS A 28 -0.52 14.25 3.79
C LYS A 28 -0.86 15.14 2.60
N TRP A 29 -0.51 14.71 1.38
CA TRP A 29 -0.76 15.52 0.19
C TRP A 29 -2.24 15.60 -0.19
N ARG A 30 -3.00 14.54 0.08
CA ARG A 30 -4.44 14.53 -0.09
C ARG A 30 -5.11 15.55 0.82
N ASN A 31 -4.67 15.69 2.07
CA ASN A 31 -5.18 16.70 2.99
C ASN A 31 -4.86 18.11 2.50
N ILE A 32 -3.62 18.36 2.08
CA ILE A 32 -3.23 19.65 1.49
C ILE A 32 -4.07 19.96 0.24
N ALA A 33 -4.35 18.97 -0.62
CA ALA A 33 -5.20 19.15 -1.78
C ALA A 33 -6.64 19.52 -1.39
N LYS A 34 -7.22 18.88 -0.36
CA LYS A 34 -8.54 19.23 0.19
C LYS A 34 -8.56 20.66 0.74
N GLU A 35 -7.56 21.06 1.52
CA GLU A 35 -7.42 22.41 2.07
C GLU A 35 -7.33 23.49 0.98
N LYS A 36 -6.76 23.16 -0.18
CA LYS A 36 -6.62 24.07 -1.33
C LYS A 36 -7.82 24.04 -2.28
N GLY A 37 -8.87 23.28 -1.98
CA GLY A 37 -10.04 23.14 -2.86
C GLY A 37 -9.76 22.34 -4.14
N LEU A 38 -8.66 21.58 -4.20
CA LEU A 38 -8.29 20.73 -5.34
C LEU A 38 -8.99 19.37 -5.27
N ASN A 39 -10.33 19.38 -5.22
CA ASN A 39 -11.14 18.21 -4.89
C ASN A 39 -10.87 17.00 -5.79
N THR A 40 -10.79 17.18 -7.12
CA THR A 40 -10.49 16.08 -8.05
C THR A 40 -9.09 15.48 -7.87
N ILE A 41 -8.12 16.28 -7.42
CA ILE A 41 -6.77 15.76 -7.10
C ILE A 41 -6.80 14.97 -5.79
N ALA A 42 -7.53 15.47 -4.79
CA ALA A 42 -7.73 14.76 -3.53
C ALA A 42 -8.44 13.42 -3.73
N GLU A 43 -9.46 13.36 -4.60
CA GLU A 43 -10.17 12.12 -4.96
C GLU A 43 -9.25 11.09 -5.61
N LYS A 44 -8.36 11.53 -6.51
CA LYS A 44 -7.36 10.64 -7.14
C LYS A 44 -6.38 10.09 -6.11
N LEU A 45 -5.96 10.90 -5.15
CA LEU A 45 -5.10 10.45 -4.06
C LEU A 45 -5.83 9.48 -3.13
N ASP A 46 -7.10 9.74 -2.80
CA ASP A 46 -7.92 8.81 -2.02
C ASP A 46 -8.05 7.46 -2.75
N LYS A 47 -8.23 7.45 -4.08
CA LYS A 47 -8.26 6.20 -4.85
C LYS A 47 -6.91 5.49 -4.88
N ALA A 48 -5.81 6.22 -4.99
CA ALA A 48 -4.47 5.63 -4.96
C ALA A 48 -4.20 4.96 -3.60
N ILE A 49 -4.60 5.61 -2.50
CA ILE A 49 -4.51 5.06 -1.14
C ILE A 49 -5.32 3.77 -1.02
N GLU A 50 -6.57 3.76 -1.49
CA GLU A 50 -7.44 2.57 -1.46
C GLU A 50 -6.81 1.38 -2.21
N LEU A 51 -6.29 1.62 -3.41
CA LEU A 51 -5.65 0.58 -4.22
C LEU A 51 -4.37 0.04 -3.58
N MET A 52 -3.63 0.88 -2.84
CA MET A 52 -2.46 0.44 -2.08
C MET A 52 -2.84 -0.42 -0.88
N ASP A 53 -3.92 -0.08 -0.17
CA ASP A 53 -4.46 -0.90 0.91
C ASP A 53 -4.92 -2.27 0.38
N GLU A 54 -5.62 -2.28 -0.77
CA GLU A 54 -6.04 -3.52 -1.43
C GLU A 54 -4.84 -4.37 -1.86
N SER A 55 -3.83 -3.75 -2.49
CA SER A 55 -2.59 -4.44 -2.86
C SER A 55 -1.91 -5.06 -1.63
N SER A 56 -1.81 -4.31 -0.53
CA SER A 56 -1.17 -4.77 0.71
C SER A 56 -1.93 -5.94 1.34
N LYS A 57 -3.27 -5.93 1.27
CA LYS A 57 -4.10 -7.06 1.72
C LYS A 57 -3.76 -8.36 0.99
N TYR A 58 -3.63 -8.33 -0.34
CA TYR A 58 -3.26 -9.53 -1.11
C TYR A 58 -1.81 -9.96 -0.84
N LEU A 59 -0.89 -9.02 -0.70
CA LEU A 59 0.51 -9.34 -0.36
C LEU A 59 0.63 -10.03 1.00
N LEU A 60 -0.09 -9.54 2.01
CA LEU A 60 -0.12 -10.17 3.33
C LEU A 60 -0.81 -11.54 3.30
N ALA A 61 -1.87 -11.71 2.51
CA ALA A 61 -2.49 -13.02 2.33
C ALA A 61 -1.51 -14.05 1.73
N ILE A 62 -0.76 -13.66 0.70
CA ILE A 62 0.30 -14.50 0.11
C ILE A 62 1.37 -14.84 1.16
N HIS A 63 1.78 -13.86 1.98
CA HIS A 63 2.75 -14.09 3.04
C HIS A 63 2.26 -15.14 4.06
N GLU A 64 1.00 -15.05 4.51
CA GLU A 64 0.39 -16.03 5.42
C GLU A 64 0.21 -17.41 4.79
N GLU A 65 -0.15 -17.51 3.51
CA GLU A 65 -0.27 -18.78 2.79
C GLU A 65 1.08 -19.49 2.59
N LEU A 66 2.18 -18.73 2.58
CA LEU A 66 3.54 -19.23 2.37
C LEU A 66 4.36 -19.36 3.67
N LYS A 67 3.78 -19.06 4.85
CA LYS A 67 4.41 -19.25 6.16
C LYS A 67 4.49 -20.73 6.54
#